data_AF-A0A3N4JDN9-F1
#
_entry.id   AF-A0A3N4JDN9-F1
#
_cell.length_a   1.000
_cell.length_b   1.000
_cell.length_c   1.000
_cell.angle_alpha   90.00
_cell.angle_beta   90.00
_cell.angle_gamma   90.00
#
_symmetry.space_group_name_H-M   'P 1'
#
loop_
_entity.id
_entity.type
_entity.pdbx_description
1 polymer ?
#
loop_
_entity_poly.entity_id
_entity_poly.type
_entity_poly.pdbx_seq_one_letter_code
_entity_poly.pdbx_strand_id
1 'polypeptide(L)'
;TPLIRASQHDQAEIVRMLLAKEKTDVNQRDLLGLSALYWAASMGYVKATAALLEDPRVNANQQVPGRYFRQSNTPLRVAPNKGHGEIVKML
;
A
#
# COMPACT_ATOMS: atom_id res chain seq x y z
N THR A 1 -11.52 0.63 -2.13
CA THR A 1 -11.95 -0.60 -2.84
C THR A 1 -11.59 -1.83 -2.05
N PRO A 2 -12.03 -3.06 -2.41
CA PRO A 2 -11.79 -4.26 -1.60
C PRO A 2 -10.31 -4.49 -1.24
N LEU A 3 -9.41 -4.26 -2.21
CA LEU A 3 -7.96 -4.39 -2.01
C LEU A 3 -7.43 -3.39 -0.97
N ILE A 4 -7.87 -2.13 -1.06
CA ILE A 4 -7.51 -1.08 -0.09
C ILE A 4 -8.00 -1.44 1.31
N ARG A 5 -9.26 -1.90 1.44
CA ARG A 5 -9.82 -2.28 2.76
C ARG A 5 -9.06 -3.46 3.38
N ALA A 6 -8.77 -4.50 2.60
CA ALA A 6 -7.99 -5.64 3.09
C ALA A 6 -6.59 -5.21 3.57
N SER A 7 -5.97 -4.27 2.84
CA SER A 7 -4.65 -3.71 3.18
C SER A 7 -4.68 -2.84 4.44
N GLN A 8 -5.81 -2.18 4.75
CA GLN A 8 -6.02 -1.40 5.98
C GLN A 8 -6.23 -2.27 7.23
N HIS A 9 -6.36 -3.59 7.10
CA HIS A 9 -6.60 -4.51 8.20
C HIS A 9 -5.56 -5.65 8.27
N ASP A 10 -4.41 -5.51 7.59
CA ASP A 10 -3.35 -6.53 7.49
C ASP A 10 -3.84 -7.92 7.01
N GLN A 11 -4.90 -7.96 6.19
CA GLN A 11 -5.54 -9.20 5.73
C GLN A 11 -4.80 -9.80 4.51
N ALA A 12 -3.56 -10.24 4.70
CA ALA A 12 -2.68 -10.71 3.63
C ALA A 12 -3.30 -11.79 2.72
N GLU A 13 -4.03 -12.76 3.28
CA GLU A 13 -4.69 -13.80 2.47
C GLU A 13 -5.76 -13.21 1.52
N ILE A 14 -6.56 -12.26 2.02
CA ILE A 14 -7.56 -11.57 1.18
C ILE A 14 -6.86 -10.70 0.13
N VAL A 15 -5.74 -10.06 0.48
CA VAL A 15 -4.91 -9.33 -0.48
C VAL A 15 -4.44 -10.26 -1.61
N ARG A 16 -3.83 -11.41 -1.30
CA ARG A 16 -3.39 -12.39 -2.31
C ARG A 16 -4.54 -12.88 -3.19
N MET A 17 -5.68 -13.21 -2.59
CA MET A 17 -6.88 -13.63 -3.32
C MET A 17 -7.39 -12.56 -4.29
N LEU A 18 -7.31 -11.28 -3.92
CA LEU A 18 -7.72 -10.17 -4.77
C LEU A 18 -6.70 -9.89 -5.88
N LEU A 19 -5.40 -10.01 -5.60
CA LEU A 19 -4.33 -9.84 -6.57
C LEU A 19 -4.36 -10.93 -7.65
N ALA A 20 -4.69 -12.17 -7.29
CA ALA A 20 -4.84 -13.28 -8.24
C ALA A 20 -5.89 -13.05 -9.35
N LYS A 21 -6.77 -12.04 -9.20
CA LYS A 21 -7.74 -11.68 -10.25
C LYS A 21 -7.10 -10.72 -11.26
N GLU A 22 -7.05 -11.12 -12.52
CA GLU A 22 -6.46 -10.31 -13.60
C GLU A 22 -7.07 -8.91 -13.72
N LYS A 23 -8.37 -8.78 -13.49
CA LYS A 23 -9.12 -7.51 -13.59
C LYS A 23 -8.93 -6.57 -12.39
N THR A 24 -8.20 -6.97 -11.36
CA THR A 24 -7.94 -6.12 -10.20
C THR A 24 -6.98 -5.00 -10.58
N ASP A 25 -7.43 -3.76 -10.47
CA ASP A 25 -6.55 -2.59 -10.52
C ASP A 25 -5.80 -2.47 -9.19
N VAL A 26 -4.56 -3.00 -9.17
CA VAL A 26 -3.74 -3.08 -7.96
C VAL A 26 -3.23 -1.70 -7.49
N ASN A 27 -3.18 -0.72 -8.40
CA ASN A 27 -2.71 0.64 -8.14
C ASN A 27 -3.85 1.64 -7.98
N GLN A 28 -5.07 1.14 -7.86
CA GLN A 28 -6.26 1.95 -7.69
C GLN A 28 -6.12 2.86 -6.47
N ARG A 29 -6.63 4.08 -6.62
CA ARG A 29 -6.68 5.07 -5.56
C ARG A 29 -8.06 5.20 -4.96
N ASP A 30 -8.11 5.44 -3.65
CA ASP A 30 -9.34 5.86 -2.98
C ASP A 30 -9.66 7.35 -3.22
N LEU A 31 -10.69 7.85 -2.55
CA LEU A 31 -11.11 9.26 -2.61
C LEU A 31 -10.05 10.25 -2.10
N LEU A 32 -9.11 9.78 -1.28
CA LEU A 32 -7.96 10.56 -0.82
C LEU A 32 -6.79 10.52 -1.81
N GLY A 33 -6.90 9.72 -2.89
CA GLY A 33 -5.82 9.53 -3.85
C GLY A 33 -4.75 8.55 -3.36
N LEU A 34 -5.06 7.72 -2.36
CA LEU A 34 -4.13 6.78 -1.71
C LEU A 34 -4.37 5.36 -2.20
N SER A 35 -3.30 4.60 -2.40
CA SER A 35 -3.34 3.21 -2.87
C SER A 35 -3.33 2.21 -1.72
N ALA A 36 -3.61 0.93 -2.04
CA ALA A 36 -3.54 -0.17 -1.09
C ALA A 36 -2.17 -0.26 -0.40
N LEU A 37 -1.09 -0.13 -1.18
CA LEU A 37 0.28 -0.17 -0.67
C LEU A 37 0.59 1.01 0.25
N TYR A 38 0.12 2.22 -0.09
CA TYR A 38 0.27 3.37 0.79
C TYR A 38 -0.35 3.10 2.16
N TRP A 39 -1.57 2.59 2.19
CA TRP A 39 -2.26 2.30 3.45
C TRP A 39 -1.53 1.24 4.28
N ALA A 40 -1.16 0.11 3.69
CA ALA A 40 -0.41 -0.94 4.39
C ALA A 40 0.92 -0.41 4.96
N ALA A 41 1.70 0.31 4.14
CA ALA A 41 2.99 0.86 4.54
C ALA A 41 2.84 1.95 5.63
N SER A 42 1.85 2.83 5.50
CA SER A 42 1.59 3.91 6.48
C SER A 42 1.05 3.43 7.82
N MET A 43 0.57 2.20 7.90
CA MET A 43 0.07 1.57 9.13
C MET A 43 1.04 0.53 9.71
N GLY A 44 2.12 0.22 8.99
CA GLY A 44 3.11 -0.76 9.44
C GLY A 44 2.69 -2.20 9.25
N TYR A 45 1.73 -2.45 8.37
CA TYR A 45 1.16 -3.77 8.13
C TYR A 45 2.05 -4.60 7.23
N VAL A 46 3.03 -5.25 7.85
CA VAL A 46 4.10 -6.02 7.20
C VAL A 46 3.53 -7.10 6.27
N LYS A 47 2.50 -7.84 6.69
CA LYS A 47 2.00 -8.97 5.90
C LYS A 47 1.25 -8.50 4.66
N ALA A 48 0.40 -7.49 4.79
CA ALA A 48 -0.27 -6.87 3.66
C ALA A 48 0.72 -6.18 2.71
N THR A 49 1.74 -5.49 3.23
CA THR A 49 2.79 -4.89 2.39
C THR A 49 3.55 -5.95 1.61
N ALA A 50 4.00 -7.03 2.25
CA ALA A 50 4.68 -8.13 1.58
C ALA A 50 3.79 -8.76 0.49
N ALA A 51 2.54 -9.08 0.81
CA ALA A 51 1.60 -9.65 -0.15
C ALA A 51 1.32 -8.74 -1.36
N LEU A 52 1.26 -7.42 -1.15
CA LEU A 52 1.14 -6.46 -2.25
C LEU A 52 2.40 -6.43 -3.14
N LEU A 53 3.58 -6.46 -2.54
CA LEU A 53 4.85 -6.37 -3.26
C LEU A 53 5.23 -7.65 -4.02
N GLU A 54 4.57 -8.77 -3.74
CA GLU A 54 4.68 -9.99 -4.55
C GLU A 54 4.08 -9.84 -5.96
N ASP A 55 3.15 -8.90 -6.16
CA ASP A 55 2.53 -8.67 -7.46
C ASP A 55 3.32 -7.62 -8.26
N PRO A 56 3.91 -7.99 -9.42
CA PRO A 56 4.77 -7.09 -10.19
C PRO A 56 4.02 -5.89 -10.79
N ARG A 57 2.69 -5.91 -10.81
CA ARG A 57 1.87 -4.78 -11.27
C ARG A 57 1.85 -3.66 -10.24
N VAL A 58 2.20 -3.90 -8.98
CA VAL A 58 2.17 -2.90 -7.91
C VAL A 58 3.28 -1.88 -8.10
N ASN A 59 2.90 -0.60 -8.11
CA ASN A 59 3.82 0.51 -8.21
C ASN A 59 4.23 1.00 -6.81
N ALA A 60 5.37 0.52 -6.31
CA ALA A 60 5.94 0.91 -5.02
C ALA A 60 6.24 2.41 -4.90
N ASN A 61 6.52 3.07 -6.03
CA ASN A 61 6.89 4.48 -6.12
C ASN A 61 5.70 5.38 -6.49
N GLN A 62 4.47 4.86 -6.39
CA GLN A 62 3.29 5.65 -6.71
C GLN A 62 3.23 6.88 -5.77
N GLN A 63 3.38 8.06 -6.36
CA GLN A 63 3.25 9.31 -5.63
C GLN A 63 1.85 9.42 -5.06
N VAL A 64 1.66 10.11 -3.94
CA VAL A 64 0.34 10.43 -3.39
C VAL A 64 0.16 11.94 -3.26
N PRO A 65 -1.09 12.44 -3.31
CA PRO A 65 -1.36 13.87 -3.28
C PRO A 65 -0.81 14.56 -2.02
N GLY A 66 -0.05 15.64 -2.21
CA GLY A 66 0.49 16.48 -1.14
C GLY A 66 -0.54 17.40 -0.47
N ARG A 67 -1.82 17.06 -0.53
CA ARG A 67 -2.89 17.80 0.16
C ARG A 67 -3.19 17.26 1.55
N TYR A 68 -2.82 16.00 1.81
CA TYR A 68 -2.91 15.38 3.15
C TYR A 68 -1.61 15.46 3.94
N PHE A 69 -0.50 15.74 3.24
CA PHE A 69 0.85 15.91 3.79
C PHE A 69 1.44 17.10 3.07
N ARG A 70 2.17 18.01 3.73
CA ARG A 70 2.69 19.27 3.14
C ARG A 70 3.48 19.12 1.82
N GLN A 71 3.78 17.89 1.38
CA GLN A 71 4.44 17.52 0.13
C GLN A 71 3.81 16.22 -0.41
N SER A 72 3.91 15.97 -1.71
CA SER A 72 3.61 14.64 -2.27
C SER A 72 4.45 13.59 -1.56
N ASN A 73 3.84 12.46 -1.21
CA ASN A 73 4.49 11.36 -0.49
C ASN A 73 4.58 10.11 -1.36
N THR A 74 5.41 9.16 -0.96
CA THR A 74 5.41 7.78 -1.47
C THR A 74 5.21 6.83 -0.28
N PRO A 75 4.80 5.57 -0.53
CA PRO A 75 4.76 4.54 0.52
C PRO A 75 6.07 4.41 1.30
N LEU A 76 7.23 4.54 0.62
CA LEU A 76 8.55 4.51 1.25
C LEU A 76 8.76 5.69 2.21
N ARG A 77 8.25 6.88 1.89
CA ARG A 77 8.47 8.09 2.69
C ARG A 77 7.61 8.16 3.95
N VAL A 78 6.51 7.39 4.02
CA VAL A 78 5.60 7.38 5.18
C VAL A 78 5.98 6.32 6.22
N ALA A 79 6.61 5.22 5.81
CA ALA A 79 7.02 4.13 6.70
C ALA A 79 7.97 4.57 7.86
N PRO A 80 8.96 5.45 7.66
CA PRO A 80 9.87 5.89 8.71
C PRO A 80 9.19 6.70 9.82
N ASN A 81 8.18 7.52 9.46
CA ASN A 81 7.54 8.45 10.39
C ASN A 81 6.73 7.75 11.51
N LYS A 82 6.55 6.43 11.42
CA LYS A 82 5.81 5.62 12.40
C LYS A 82 6.63 4.46 12.99
N GLY A 83 7.95 4.43 12.78
CA GLY A 83 8.82 3.38 13.34
C GLY A 83 8.70 2.03 12.63
N HIS A 84 8.24 2.00 11.37
CA HIS A 84 8.02 0.77 10.62
C HIS A 84 9.26 0.33 9.84
N GLY A 85 10.36 0.06 10.54
CA GLY A 85 11.66 -0.27 9.92
C GLY A 85 11.62 -1.47 8.96
N GLU A 86 10.76 -2.46 9.22
CA GLU A 86 10.58 -3.61 8.32
C GLU A 86 9.92 -3.22 6.99
N ILE A 87 8.98 -2.25 7.00
CA ILE A 87 8.37 -1.74 5.76
C ILE A 87 9.41 -1.02 4.90
N VAL A 88 10.32 -0.27 5.52
CA VAL A 88 11.40 0.45 4.82
C VAL A 88 12.36 -0.51 4.11
N LYS A 89 12.56 -1.72 4.65
CA LYS A 89 13.39 -2.74 3.99
C LYS A 89 12.70 -3.41 2.79
N MET A 90 11.37 -3.39 2.76
CA MET A 90 10.59 -4.05 1.70
C MET A 90 10.36 -3.13 0.48
N LEU A 91 10.38 -1.81 0.67
CA LEU A 91 10.13 -0.79 -0.36
C LEU A 91 11.43 -0.18 -0.89
#